data_AF-A0A0F8Y6W8-F1
#
_entry.id   AF-A0A0F8Y6W8-F1
#
_cell.length_a   1.000
_cell.length_b   1.000
_cell.length_c   1.000
_cell.angle_alpha   90.00
_cell.angle_beta   90.00
_cell.angle_gamma   90.00
#
_symmetry.space_group_name_H-M   'P 1'
#
loop_
_entity.id
_entity.type
_entity.pdbx_description
1 polymer ?
#
loop_
_entity_poly.entity_id
_entity_poly.type
_entity_poly.pdbx_seq_one_letter_code
_entity_poly.pdbx_strand_id
1 'polypeptide(L)'
;MAYAIIAAWDAQMRVSRYNYVETEPEAIAIVDKLRGRGPNALPPVKQAPNAYYVLMPPPPAGTALFQHRARFWKADPVAKTVAFDAAACHAWQSKVTGRGIDAEADWRIDRVFSP
;
A
#
# COMPACT_ATOMS: atom_id res chain seq x y z
N MET A 1 12.68 -8.51 -4.26
CA MET A 1 11.24 -8.59 -3.92
C MET A 1 10.96 -7.43 -3.00
N ALA A 2 9.85 -6.73 -3.21
CA ALA A 2 9.57 -5.51 -2.46
C ALA A 2 8.67 -5.73 -1.26
N TYR A 3 8.64 -4.72 -0.40
CA TYR A 3 7.92 -4.69 0.85
C TYR A 3 6.81 -3.63 0.79
N ALA A 4 5.63 -4.04 1.23
CA ALA A 4 4.51 -3.14 1.47
C ALA A 4 4.55 -2.67 2.92
N ILE A 5 4.41 -1.37 3.13
CA ILE A 5 4.25 -0.75 4.46
C ILE A 5 2.80 -0.35 4.60
N ILE A 6 2.09 -1.03 5.49
CA ILE A 6 0.67 -0.80 5.76
C ILE A 6 0.55 -0.02 7.05
N ALA A 7 -0.06 1.16 6.99
CA ALA A 7 -0.19 2.04 8.15
C ALA A 7 -1.64 2.41 8.51
N ALA A 8 -2.59 2.15 7.61
CA ALA A 8 -4.02 2.32 7.88
C ALA A 8 -4.87 1.50 6.90
N TRP A 9 -6.03 1.06 7.38
CA TRP A 9 -7.05 0.35 6.61
C TRP A 9 -8.46 0.70 7.13
N ASP A 10 -9.48 0.48 6.30
CA ASP A 10 -10.88 0.65 6.70
C ASP A 10 -11.47 -0.60 7.38
N ALA A 11 -12.75 -0.55 7.76
CA ALA A 11 -13.45 -1.68 8.41
C ALA A 11 -13.57 -2.92 7.50
N GLN A 12 -13.40 -2.77 6.20
CA GLN A 12 -13.39 -3.82 5.18
C GLN A 12 -11.96 -4.22 4.82
N MET A 13 -10.97 -3.83 5.64
CA MET A 13 -9.56 -4.12 5.48
C MET A 13 -8.91 -3.53 4.23
N ARG A 14 -9.55 -2.55 3.58
CA ARG A 14 -8.95 -1.88 2.41
C ARG A 14 -7.88 -0.92 2.87
N VAL A 15 -6.70 -1.01 2.27
CA VAL A 15 -5.55 -0.18 2.66
C VAL A 15 -5.79 1.27 2.24
N SER A 16 -5.63 2.19 3.20
CA SER A 16 -5.81 3.64 2.99
C SER A 16 -4.52 4.45 3.18
N ARG A 17 -3.50 3.87 3.84
CA ARG A 17 -2.15 4.42 3.96
C ARG A 17 -1.12 3.33 3.67
N TYR A 18 -0.43 3.49 2.56
CA TYR A 18 0.45 2.49 1.95
C TYR A 18 1.78 3.14 1.55
N ASN A 19 2.87 2.38 1.63
CA ASN A 19 4.10 2.70 0.93
C ASN A 19 4.76 1.41 0.42
N TYR A 20 5.64 1.54 -0.57
CA TYR A 20 6.35 0.47 -1.23
C TYR A 20 7.84 0.74 -1.19
N VAL A 21 8.64 -0.23 -0.76
CA VAL A 21 10.10 -0.12 -0.74
C VAL A 21 10.75 -1.41 -1.23
N GLU A 22 11.94 -1.29 -1.80
CA GLU A 22 12.60 -2.45 -2.42
C GLU A 22 13.40 -3.29 -1.42
N THR A 23 13.70 -2.74 -0.24
CA THR A 23 14.56 -3.38 0.75
C THR A 23 13.89 -3.52 2.12
N GLU A 24 14.21 -4.60 2.82
CA GLU A 24 13.70 -4.84 4.17
C GLU A 24 14.20 -3.81 5.20
N PRO A 25 15.49 -3.41 5.20
CA PRO A 25 15.98 -2.41 6.15
C PRO A 25 15.25 -1.08 6.03
N GLU A 26 14.91 -0.66 4.80
CA GLU A 26 14.12 0.55 4.57
C GLU A 26 12.69 0.40 5.10
N ALA A 27 12.08 -0.77 4.91
CA ALA A 27 10.74 -1.07 5.44
C ALA A 27 10.70 -1.00 6.97
N ILE A 28 11.70 -1.59 7.64
CA ILE A 28 11.89 -1.53 9.10
C ILE A 28 12.02 -0.08 9.55
N ALA A 29 12.91 0.68 8.91
CA ALA A 29 13.17 2.08 9.29
C ALA A 29 11.89 2.93 9.19
N ILE A 30 11.10 2.78 8.13
CA ILE A 30 9.84 3.55 7.98
C ILE A 30 8.80 3.10 9.01
N VAL A 31 8.64 1.79 9.25
CA VAL A 31 7.69 1.28 10.25
C VAL A 31 8.06 1.74 11.66
N ASP A 32 9.34 1.76 12.03
CA ASP A 32 9.75 2.26 13.34
C ASP A 32 9.47 3.76 13.49
N LYS A 33 9.75 4.58 12.46
CA LYS A 33 9.37 6.01 12.45
C LYS A 33 7.86 6.19 12.64
N LEU A 34 7.05 5.39 11.94
CA LEU A 34 5.58 5.42 12.05
C LEU A 34 5.09 5.00 13.44
N ARG A 35 5.71 4.01 14.06
CA ARG A 35 5.36 3.53 15.39
C ARG A 35 5.86 4.42 16.53
N GLY A 36 6.53 5.52 16.21
CA GLY A 36 7.09 6.43 17.20
C GLY A 36 8.36 5.90 17.87
N ARG A 37 9.12 5.02 17.20
CA ARG A 37 10.33 4.40 17.73
C ARG A 37 11.59 5.09 17.21
N GLY A 38 12.57 5.26 18.09
CA GLY A 38 13.88 5.80 17.76
C GLY A 38 13.91 7.34 17.61
N PRO A 39 15.09 7.89 17.33
CA PRO A 39 15.32 9.35 17.30
C PRO A 39 14.61 10.06 16.14
N ASN A 40 14.25 9.32 15.07
CA ASN A 40 13.61 9.85 13.87
C ASN A 40 12.08 9.61 13.86
N ALA A 41 11.50 9.33 15.03
CA ALA A 41 10.06 9.11 15.18
C ALA A 41 9.24 10.27 14.61
N LEU A 42 8.14 9.96 13.92
CA LEU A 42 7.20 10.97 13.48
C LEU A 42 6.49 11.62 14.68
N PRO A 43 6.04 12.89 14.58
CA PRO A 43 5.23 13.51 15.61
C PRO A 43 3.95 12.70 15.85
N PRO A 44 3.40 12.65 17.09
CA PRO A 44 2.27 11.77 17.46
C PRO A 44 1.09 11.80 16.49
N VAL A 45 0.73 12.96 15.94
CA VAL A 45 -0.36 13.14 14.98
C VAL A 45 -0.14 12.44 13.63
N LYS A 46 1.10 12.06 13.29
CA LYS A 46 1.46 11.34 12.06
C LYS A 46 1.82 9.88 12.32
N GLN A 47 1.87 9.46 13.58
CA GLN A 47 2.18 8.09 13.96
C GLN A 47 1.07 7.13 13.55
N ALA A 48 1.47 5.88 13.32
CA ALA A 48 0.58 4.74 13.09
C ALA A 48 1.12 3.58 13.94
N PRO A 49 0.71 3.49 15.22
CA PRO A 49 1.24 2.47 16.15
C PRO A 49 1.06 1.03 15.67
N ASN A 50 0.02 0.79 14.88
CA ASN A 50 -0.31 -0.51 14.31
C ASN A 50 0.30 -0.75 12.92
N ALA A 51 1.13 0.17 12.41
CA ALA A 51 1.76 0.00 11.11
C ALA A 51 2.61 -1.28 11.09
N TYR A 52 2.70 -1.96 9.96
CA TYR A 52 3.55 -3.13 9.76
C TYR A 52 4.08 -3.17 8.34
N TYR A 53 5.14 -3.94 8.12
CA TYR A 53 5.64 -4.23 6.79
C TYR A 53 5.46 -5.72 6.47
N VAL A 54 5.33 -6.04 5.20
CA VAL A 54 5.21 -7.42 4.71
C VAL A 54 5.82 -7.56 3.32
N LEU A 55 6.41 -8.71 3.04
CA LEU A 55 6.89 -9.05 1.70
C LEU A 55 5.71 -9.14 0.73
N MET A 56 5.81 -8.46 -0.41
CA MET A 56 4.72 -8.43 -1.35
C MET A 56 4.61 -9.73 -2.14
N PRO A 57 3.39 -10.25 -2.35
CA PRO A 57 3.18 -11.35 -3.26
C PRO A 57 3.53 -10.91 -4.70
N PRO A 58 3.90 -11.86 -5.57
CA PRO A 58 4.09 -11.60 -6.99
C PRO A 58 2.85 -10.93 -7.60
N PRO A 59 3.03 -9.99 -8.55
CA PRO A 59 1.90 -9.38 -9.23
C PRO A 59 1.08 -10.43 -9.97
N PRO A 60 -0.26 -10.41 -9.82
CA PRO A 60 -1.14 -11.05 -10.78
C PRO A 60 -0.87 -10.57 -12.21
N ALA A 61 -1.17 -11.41 -13.19
CA ALA A 61 -0.94 -11.09 -14.60
C ALA A 61 -1.69 -9.81 -15.01
N GLY A 62 -0.99 -8.89 -15.68
CA GLY A 62 -1.57 -7.62 -16.12
C GLY A 62 -1.80 -6.57 -15.01
N THR A 63 -1.30 -6.80 -13.78
CA THR A 63 -1.49 -5.85 -12.67
C THR A 63 -0.20 -5.29 -12.07
N ALA A 64 0.97 -5.58 -12.67
CA ALA A 64 2.28 -5.16 -12.15
C ALA A 64 2.37 -3.65 -11.90
N LEU A 65 1.89 -2.85 -12.86
CA LEU A 65 1.89 -1.39 -12.78
C LEU A 65 0.89 -0.82 -11.76
N PHE A 66 0.07 -1.66 -11.12
CA PHE A 66 -0.93 -1.22 -10.15
C PHE A 66 -0.60 -1.71 -8.73
N GLN A 67 0.53 -2.41 -8.55
CA GLN A 67 0.96 -2.87 -7.23
C GLN A 67 1.32 -1.74 -6.27
N HIS A 68 1.74 -0.58 -6.77
CA HIS A 68 2.03 0.58 -5.93
C HIS A 68 0.76 1.30 -5.43
N ARG A 69 -0.42 0.83 -5.83
CA ARG A 69 -1.70 1.50 -5.58
C ARG A 69 -2.42 0.91 -4.38
N ALA A 70 -2.57 1.71 -3.32
CA ALA A 70 -3.13 1.29 -2.03
C ALA A 70 -4.52 0.67 -2.17
N ARG A 71 -5.35 1.24 -3.05
CA ARG A 71 -6.77 0.90 -3.21
C ARG A 71 -7.04 -0.54 -3.66
N PHE A 72 -6.05 -1.23 -4.20
CA PHE A 72 -6.17 -2.62 -4.64
C PHE A 72 -5.58 -3.61 -3.64
N TRP A 73 -5.13 -3.13 -2.47
CA TRP A 73 -4.66 -3.99 -1.39
C TRP A 73 -5.70 -4.16 -0.30
N LYS A 74 -5.83 -5.39 0.16
CA LYS A 74 -6.49 -5.73 1.42
C LYS A 74 -5.43 -6.17 2.42
N ALA A 75 -5.50 -5.63 3.63
CA ALA A 75 -4.64 -5.97 4.74
C ALA A 75 -5.27 -7.08 5.59
N ASP A 76 -4.47 -7.98 6.13
CA ASP A 76 -4.84 -8.74 7.32
C ASP A 76 -3.91 -8.29 8.45
N PRO A 77 -4.34 -7.38 9.33
CA PRO A 77 -3.48 -6.86 10.39
C PRO A 77 -3.22 -7.89 11.49
N VAL A 78 -4.04 -8.95 11.61
CA VAL A 78 -3.86 -10.01 12.60
C VAL A 78 -2.77 -10.98 12.11
N ALA A 79 -2.89 -11.45 10.88
CA ALA A 79 -1.87 -12.30 10.25
C ALA A 79 -0.65 -11.52 9.73
N LYS A 80 -0.73 -10.18 9.69
CA LYS A 80 0.25 -9.27 9.09
C LYS A 80 0.54 -9.59 7.63
N THR A 81 -0.50 -9.91 6.87
CA THR A 81 -0.41 -10.20 5.44
C THR A 81 -1.11 -9.14 4.59
N VAL A 82 -0.91 -9.22 3.27
CA VAL A 82 -1.63 -8.41 2.28
C VAL A 82 -2.04 -9.29 1.10
N ALA A 83 -3.19 -8.97 0.51
CA ALA A 83 -3.69 -9.61 -0.70
C ALA A 83 -4.06 -8.55 -1.75
N PHE A 84 -3.68 -8.80 -3.00
CA PHE A 84 -4.04 -7.93 -4.13
C PHE A 84 -5.42 -8.30 -4.67
N ASP A 85 -6.34 -7.34 -4.71
CA ASP A 85 -7.67 -7.50 -5.27
C ASP A 85 -7.61 -7.30 -6.79
N ALA A 86 -7.15 -8.34 -7.50
CA ALA A 86 -7.03 -8.32 -8.96
C ALA A 86 -8.37 -8.08 -9.67
N ALA A 87 -9.48 -8.60 -9.10
CA ALA A 87 -10.81 -8.38 -9.65
C ALA A 87 -11.21 -6.90 -9.59
N ALA A 88 -10.99 -6.25 -8.44
CA ALA A 88 -11.24 -4.81 -8.31
C ALA A 88 -10.33 -3.98 -9.23
N CYS A 89 -9.07 -4.39 -9.40
CA CYS A 89 -8.12 -3.76 -10.32
C CYS A 89 -8.61 -3.83 -11.77
N HIS A 90 -8.91 -5.02 -12.28
CA HIS A 90 -9.39 -5.20 -13.65
C HIS A 90 -10.74 -4.51 -13.91
N ALA A 91 -11.68 -4.60 -12.98
CA ALA A 91 -12.96 -3.90 -13.09
C ALA A 91 -12.77 -2.38 -13.18
N TRP A 92 -11.83 -1.82 -12.43
CA TRP A 92 -11.48 -0.41 -12.53
C TRP A 92 -10.78 -0.09 -13.85
N GLN A 93 -9.78 -0.90 -14.26
CA GLN A 93 -9.06 -0.74 -15.54
C GLN A 93 -10.05 -0.68 -16.71
N SER A 94 -10.96 -1.65 -16.84
CA SER A 94 -11.99 -1.66 -17.89
C SER A 94 -12.89 -0.43 -17.86
N LYS A 95 -13.20 0.09 -16.67
CA LYS A 95 -14.04 1.27 -16.50
C LYS A 95 -13.33 2.57 -16.92
N VAL A 96 -12.04 2.71 -16.64
CA VAL A 96 -11.29 3.93 -17.02
C VAL A 96 -10.90 3.90 -18.50
N THR A 97 -10.49 2.76 -19.04
CA THR A 97 -10.21 2.61 -20.47
C THR A 97 -11.46 2.81 -21.32
N GLY A 98 -12.62 2.30 -20.87
CA GLY A 98 -13.92 2.58 -21.51
C GLY A 98 -14.34 4.05 -21.50
N ARG A 99 -13.68 4.89 -20.69
CA ARG A 99 -13.85 6.36 -20.66
C ARG A 99 -12.78 7.10 -21.45
N GLY A 100 -11.91 6.39 -22.16
CA GLY A 100 -10.76 6.95 -22.88
C GLY A 100 -9.66 7.50 -21.97
N ILE A 101 -9.65 7.13 -20.69
CA ILE A 101 -8.61 7.51 -19.74
C ILE A 101 -7.55 6.43 -19.75
N ASP A 102 -6.30 6.83 -19.92
CA ASP A 102 -5.18 5.95 -19.68
C ASP A 102 -5.14 5.56 -18.19
N ALA A 103 -5.34 4.27 -17.92
CA ALA A 103 -5.36 3.72 -16.58
C ALA A 103 -4.04 3.96 -15.85
N GLU A 104 -2.92 4.01 -16.56
CA GLU A 104 -1.60 4.27 -15.97
C GLU A 104 -1.47 5.73 -15.53
N ALA A 105 -1.98 6.65 -16.34
CA ALA A 105 -1.94 8.09 -16.10
C ALA A 105 -2.98 8.58 -15.05
N ASP A 106 -3.94 7.75 -14.64
CA ASP A 106 -4.94 8.15 -13.64
C ASP A 106 -4.31 8.24 -12.23
N TRP A 107 -3.80 9.43 -11.89
CA TRP A 107 -3.23 9.81 -10.60
C TRP A 107 -4.26 9.97 -9.49
N ARG A 108 -5.55 9.82 -9.80
CA ARG A 108 -6.65 9.98 -8.84
C ARG A 108 -6.63 8.83 -7.84
N ILE A 109 -6.00 9.12 -6.71
CA ILE A 109 -6.02 8.38 -5.45
C ILE A 109 -5.06 7.19 -5.45
N ASP A 110 -3.82 7.51 -5.11
CA ASP A 110 -2.99 6.65 -4.27
C ASP A 110 -2.29 7.53 -3.23
N ARG A 111 -2.70 7.40 -1.96
CA ARG A 111 -1.95 8.00 -0.85
C ARG A 111 -0.74 7.10 -0.55
N VAL A 112 0.26 7.20 -1.42
CA VAL A 112 1.63 6.89 -1.02
C VAL A 112 2.04 8.04 -0.12
N PHE A 113 2.28 7.77 1.16
CA PHE A 113 2.83 8.81 2.02
C PHE A 113 4.34 8.88 1.76
N SER A 114 4.85 10.05 1.39
CA SER A 114 6.30 10.29 1.47
C SER A 114 6.69 10.26 2.96
N PRO A 115 7.71 9.47 3.34
CA PRO A 115 8.26 9.46 4.69
C PRO A 115 8.68 10.84 5.19
#